data_AF-A0A8B6FKP3-F1
#
_entry.id   AF-A0A8B6FKP3-F1
#
_cell.length_a   1.000
_cell.length_b   1.000
_cell.length_c   1.000
_cell.angle_alpha   90.00
_cell.angle_beta   90.00
_cell.angle_gamma   90.00
#
_symmetry.space_group_name_H-M   'P 1'
#
loop_
_entity.id
_entity.type
_entity.pdbx_description
1 polymer ?
#
loop_
_entity_poly.entity_id
_entity_poly.type
_entity_poly.pdbx_seq_one_letter_code
_entity_poly.pdbx_strand_id
1 'polypeptide(L)'
;MSGETDIEQDAVPSEVANENGIEAVSPSVEGNFKGLGYDGQRKFVSKYFRHLSPVLKVDCFDIFILYHDDDYKEVDKFRIDLCNIKLSNGRKIQAVLYNGEELISLAGGELDTLEESFVRCTYCFIYLSAVFVSDSWCKLKGQACLMETIYNDEKKWCVRPVLTDQRPKLIFKIPMGLNALKEINYYPSNKLFVSCMQALLNSRINEREDREMKLHGIRYSFLVDKISTIPDSKIGQGILHLEKSLAALEFLKQIQSQDKVETKICINTDLEIDGTTAWSSGSTCSGHSCDLATKFVKPTHSSNFLKKCDDKDLMRNWRIIAEASRSVGFIRDPNCTGTGFRVGSKYFATARHVVFNMTATNDIIDIKKLRSRDCYVEFEYMSPNQKQNPENLFHFTDIVYENADLDVIILQLSGEHNKSFPPPISMISEIHKDSLVYIISHPNGLPQMSDPKIQLYELKKDDVKNSKEWAASKGIDVRNEYSDIENKDKILFHCASKHGASGALGIMVDKRSNEPHGVLMLLRGYPNFLYENISFTDADKTNFLIVEQGVLLSSVYDDMESQEKYNDLVEDINDSLHDLDNIDCK
;
A
#
# COMPACT_ATOMS: atom_id res chain seq x y z
N MET A 1 41.41 37.40 -37.31
CA MET A 1 40.57 36.93 -38.43
C MET A 1 39.14 37.12 -38.01
N SER A 2 38.58 38.21 -38.51
CA SER A 2 37.24 38.74 -38.30
C SER A 2 36.21 37.95 -39.08
N GLY A 3 34.98 37.93 -38.57
CA GLY A 3 33.80 37.36 -39.23
C GLY A 3 32.54 37.80 -38.51
N GLU A 4 32.33 39.11 -38.45
CA GLU A 4 31.04 39.77 -38.18
C GLU A 4 30.11 39.53 -39.38
N THR A 5 28.81 39.35 -39.12
CA THR A 5 27.76 39.75 -40.07
C THR A 5 26.61 40.38 -39.32
N ASP A 6 26.44 41.65 -39.65
CA ASP A 6 25.41 42.60 -39.26
C ASP A 6 24.05 42.38 -39.98
N ILE A 7 22.99 42.72 -39.25
CA ILE A 7 21.86 43.62 -39.57
C ILE A 7 21.06 43.39 -40.87
N GLU A 8 19.73 43.22 -40.73
CA GLU A 8 18.74 44.11 -41.39
C GLU A 8 17.37 44.07 -40.68
N GLN A 9 16.99 45.23 -40.14
CA GLN A 9 15.61 45.63 -39.83
C GLN A 9 15.02 46.23 -41.10
N ASP A 10 13.74 45.98 -41.40
CA ASP A 10 12.95 47.02 -42.06
C ASP A 10 11.44 46.94 -41.77
N ALA A 11 10.96 48.12 -41.37
CA ALA A 11 9.70 48.82 -41.63
C ALA A 11 8.32 48.10 -41.71
N VAL A 12 7.44 48.65 -40.88
CA VAL A 12 5.97 48.69 -40.92
C VAL A 12 5.46 49.34 -42.22
N PRO A 13 4.26 48.97 -42.71
CA PRO A 13 3.20 49.98 -42.80
C PRO A 13 1.85 49.53 -42.22
N SER A 14 1.14 50.57 -41.77
CA SER A 14 -0.13 50.66 -41.06
C SER A 14 -1.39 50.29 -41.86
N GLU A 15 -2.38 49.80 -41.10
CA GLU A 15 -3.84 50.03 -41.18
C GLU A 15 -4.60 49.83 -42.50
N VAL A 16 -5.52 48.84 -42.50
CA VAL A 16 -6.91 49.03 -42.95
C VAL A 16 -7.85 48.23 -42.03
N ALA A 17 -8.88 48.91 -41.54
CA ALA A 17 -9.95 48.39 -40.70
C ALA A 17 -10.85 47.36 -41.41
N ASN A 18 -11.41 46.42 -40.64
CA ASN A 18 -12.84 46.06 -40.75
C ASN A 18 -13.33 45.20 -39.58
N GLU A 19 -14.23 45.82 -38.83
CA GLU A 19 -15.47 45.36 -38.20
C GLU A 19 -15.85 43.86 -38.13
N ASN A 20 -16.35 43.53 -36.93
CA ASN A 20 -17.48 42.63 -36.61
C ASN A 20 -17.28 41.11 -36.71
N GLY A 21 -16.98 40.54 -35.54
CA GLY A 21 -17.18 39.11 -35.24
C GLY A 21 -17.05 38.85 -33.74
N ILE A 22 -18.08 39.19 -32.95
CA ILE A 22 -18.18 38.75 -31.56
C ILE A 22 -18.53 37.26 -31.60
N GLU A 23 -17.52 36.40 -31.62
CA GLU A 23 -17.69 35.02 -31.16
C GLU A 23 -17.60 35.02 -29.63
N ALA A 24 -18.70 34.67 -28.98
CA ALA A 24 -18.75 34.41 -27.55
C ALA A 24 -17.93 33.15 -27.27
N VAL A 25 -16.66 33.34 -26.87
CA VAL A 25 -15.85 32.29 -26.29
C VAL A 25 -16.41 31.99 -24.91
N SER A 26 -17.06 30.83 -24.76
CA SER A 26 -17.43 30.27 -23.45
C SER A 26 -16.13 30.09 -22.64
N PRO A 27 -15.99 30.70 -21.44
CA PRO A 27 -14.83 30.44 -20.61
C PRO A 27 -14.87 28.97 -20.20
N SER A 28 -13.84 28.21 -20.59
CA SER A 28 -13.65 26.84 -20.15
C SER A 28 -13.64 26.79 -18.61
N VAL A 29 -14.38 25.85 -18.04
CA VAL A 29 -14.54 25.64 -16.59
C VAL A 29 -13.20 25.58 -15.84
N GLU A 30 -12.13 25.12 -16.50
CA GLU A 30 -10.75 25.10 -15.96
C GLU A 30 -10.19 26.48 -15.58
N GLY A 31 -10.62 27.55 -16.24
CA GLY A 31 -10.13 28.91 -16.01
C GLY A 31 -10.60 29.51 -14.67
N ASN A 32 -11.80 29.15 -14.21
CA ASN A 32 -12.43 29.77 -13.04
C ASN A 32 -11.91 29.22 -11.70
N PHE A 33 -11.27 28.04 -11.69
CA PHE A 33 -10.81 27.42 -10.44
C PHE A 33 -9.33 27.65 -10.14
N LYS A 34 -8.48 27.90 -11.14
CA LYS A 34 -7.03 28.09 -10.97
C LYS A 34 -6.60 29.36 -10.21
N GLY A 35 -7.53 30.19 -9.74
CA GLY A 35 -7.24 31.46 -9.03
C GLY A 35 -7.68 31.52 -7.55
N LEU A 36 -8.27 30.47 -6.98
CA LEU A 36 -8.72 30.51 -5.58
C LEU A 36 -7.54 30.46 -4.62
N GLY A 37 -7.41 31.49 -3.77
CA GLY A 37 -6.52 31.45 -2.60
C GLY A 37 -6.91 30.33 -1.62
N TYR A 38 -6.03 30.01 -0.67
CA TYR A 38 -6.21 28.87 0.26
C TYR A 38 -7.57 28.84 0.96
N ASP A 39 -8.07 29.98 1.42
CA ASP A 39 -9.41 30.09 2.04
C ASP A 39 -10.55 29.76 1.08
N GLY A 40 -10.40 30.14 -0.20
CA GLY A 40 -11.35 29.81 -1.26
C GLY A 40 -11.36 28.30 -1.53
N GLN A 41 -10.17 27.70 -1.65
CA GLN A 41 -10.03 26.24 -1.79
C GLN A 41 -10.62 25.51 -0.59
N ARG A 42 -10.41 26.01 0.63
CA ARG A 42 -10.98 25.42 1.86
C ARG A 42 -12.49 25.41 1.88
N LYS A 43 -13.12 26.54 1.52
CA LYS A 43 -14.58 26.62 1.38
C LYS A 43 -15.11 25.69 0.29
N PHE A 44 -14.38 25.58 -0.83
CA PHE A 44 -14.73 24.69 -1.93
C PHE A 44 -14.70 23.22 -1.50
N VAL A 45 -13.60 22.74 -0.93
CA VAL A 45 -13.48 21.36 -0.43
C VAL A 45 -14.55 21.08 0.62
N SER A 46 -14.80 21.98 1.56
CA SER A 46 -15.84 21.82 2.58
C SER A 46 -17.24 21.67 1.96
N LYS A 47 -17.56 22.45 0.92
CA LYS A 47 -18.85 22.39 0.22
C LYS A 47 -19.05 21.07 -0.52
N TYR A 48 -18.00 20.51 -1.10
CA TYR A 48 -18.05 19.31 -1.93
C TYR A 48 -17.49 18.05 -1.24
N PHE A 49 -17.24 18.11 0.06
CA PHE A 49 -16.61 17.06 0.84
C PHE A 49 -17.25 15.67 0.65
N ARG A 50 -18.58 15.61 0.53
CA ARG A 50 -19.32 14.36 0.28
C ARG A 50 -18.89 13.62 -1.00
N HIS A 51 -18.35 14.33 -1.98
CA HIS A 51 -17.92 13.80 -3.28
C HIS A 51 -16.46 13.29 -3.29
N LEU A 52 -15.69 13.55 -2.24
CA LEU A 52 -14.34 12.97 -2.07
C LEU A 52 -14.40 11.44 -2.02
N SER A 53 -13.34 10.79 -2.48
CA SER A 53 -13.14 9.36 -2.19
C SER A 53 -13.00 9.15 -0.67
N PRO A 54 -13.37 7.97 -0.15
CA PRO A 54 -13.26 7.68 1.28
C PRO A 54 -11.86 7.90 1.86
N VAL A 55 -10.79 7.45 1.18
CA VAL A 55 -9.38 7.75 1.58
C VAL A 55 -9.07 9.24 1.74
N LEU A 56 -9.68 10.11 0.92
CA LEU A 56 -9.47 11.56 0.98
C LEU A 56 -10.34 12.25 2.03
N LYS A 57 -11.33 11.58 2.60
CA LYS A 57 -12.18 12.16 3.66
C LYS A 57 -11.52 12.15 5.03
N VAL A 58 -10.48 11.33 5.21
CA VAL A 58 -9.82 11.18 6.52
C VAL A 58 -8.72 12.24 6.66
N ASP A 59 -8.80 13.02 7.73
CA ASP A 59 -7.79 14.04 8.09
C ASP A 59 -6.53 13.39 8.68
N CYS A 60 -5.41 14.13 8.72
CA CYS A 60 -4.23 13.67 9.44
C CYS A 60 -4.48 13.71 10.95
N PHE A 61 -4.10 12.66 11.66
CA PHE A 61 -4.19 12.58 13.13
C PHE A 61 -2.82 12.70 13.79
N ASP A 62 -2.82 13.08 15.07
CA ASP A 62 -1.58 13.25 15.83
C ASP A 62 -1.02 11.90 16.25
N ILE A 63 -1.90 11.04 16.75
CA ILE A 63 -1.53 9.77 17.36
C ILE A 63 -2.38 8.66 16.77
N PHE A 64 -1.72 7.57 16.44
CA PHE A 64 -2.32 6.31 16.09
C PHE A 64 -1.95 5.28 17.15
N ILE A 65 -2.92 4.53 17.70
CA ILE A 65 -2.68 3.65 18.84
C ILE A 65 -2.87 2.19 18.43
N LEU A 66 -1.77 1.43 18.45
CA LEU A 66 -1.77 -0.02 18.33
C LEU A 66 -1.94 -0.65 19.71
N TYR A 67 -2.88 -1.57 19.83
CA TYR A 67 -3.21 -2.24 21.09
C TYR A 67 -3.77 -3.64 20.83
N HIS A 68 -4.08 -4.39 21.88
CA HIS A 68 -4.76 -5.67 21.82
C HIS A 68 -6.23 -5.47 22.24
N ASP A 69 -7.19 -6.13 21.60
CA ASP A 69 -8.62 -5.87 21.83
C ASP A 69 -9.05 -6.03 23.30
N ASP A 70 -8.45 -6.98 24.03
CA ASP A 70 -8.67 -7.17 25.47
C ASP A 70 -8.29 -5.94 26.33
N ASP A 71 -7.42 -5.06 25.84
CA ASP A 71 -6.99 -3.83 26.52
C ASP A 71 -7.86 -2.61 26.12
N TYR A 72 -8.95 -2.80 25.36
CA TYR A 72 -9.74 -1.70 24.78
C TYR A 72 -10.17 -0.65 25.82
N LYS A 73 -10.63 -1.08 27.00
CA LYS A 73 -11.14 -0.15 28.03
C LYS A 73 -10.04 0.75 28.57
N GLU A 74 -8.87 0.19 28.86
CA GLU A 74 -7.71 0.93 29.36
C GLU A 74 -7.14 1.86 28.29
N VAL A 75 -7.10 1.39 27.04
CA VAL A 75 -6.61 2.13 25.88
C VAL A 75 -7.55 3.28 25.51
N ASP A 76 -8.86 3.07 25.55
CA ASP A 76 -9.84 4.12 25.31
C ASP A 76 -9.74 5.22 26.38
N LYS A 77 -9.58 4.84 27.64
CA LYS A 77 -9.31 5.80 28.71
C LYS A 77 -8.02 6.60 28.44
N PHE A 78 -6.95 5.92 28.04
CA PHE A 78 -5.69 6.58 27.64
C PHE A 78 -5.89 7.55 26.47
N ARG A 79 -6.67 7.17 25.46
CA ARG A 79 -7.05 8.05 24.34
C ARG A 79 -7.81 9.28 24.81
N ILE A 80 -8.81 9.12 25.68
CA ILE A 80 -9.58 10.23 26.24
C ILE A 80 -8.67 11.19 26.98
N ASP A 81 -7.76 10.67 27.80
CA ASP A 81 -6.79 11.48 28.56
C ASP A 81 -5.82 12.23 27.63
N LEU A 82 -5.39 11.63 26.52
CA LEU A 82 -4.64 12.30 25.46
C LEU A 82 -5.46 13.44 24.82
N CYS A 83 -6.69 13.17 24.40
CA CYS A 83 -7.57 14.16 23.75
C CYS A 83 -7.92 15.37 24.65
N ASN A 84 -7.77 15.23 25.96
CA ASN A 84 -7.95 16.32 26.92
C ASN A 84 -6.75 17.28 27.00
N ILE A 85 -5.60 16.90 26.45
CA ILE A 85 -4.40 17.74 26.41
C ILE A 85 -4.53 18.77 25.28
N LYS A 86 -4.21 20.04 25.61
CA LYS A 86 -4.12 21.13 24.63
C LYS A 86 -2.67 21.35 24.21
N LEU A 87 -2.46 21.50 22.91
CA LEU A 87 -1.18 21.87 22.30
C LEU A 87 -0.94 23.38 22.44
N SER A 88 0.26 23.84 22.06
CA SER A 88 0.66 25.26 22.17
C SER A 88 -0.24 26.20 21.36
N ASN A 89 -0.78 25.73 20.22
CA ASN A 89 -1.73 26.46 19.39
C ASN A 89 -3.18 26.35 19.88
N GLY A 90 -3.43 25.77 21.05
CA GLY A 90 -4.76 25.59 21.64
C GLY A 90 -5.57 24.42 21.08
N ARG A 91 -5.06 23.71 20.06
CA ARG A 91 -5.70 22.52 19.47
C ARG A 91 -5.69 21.35 20.47
N LYS A 92 -6.73 20.52 20.43
CA LYS A 92 -6.75 19.24 21.13
C LYS A 92 -6.03 18.17 20.31
N ILE A 93 -5.40 17.23 20.99
CA ILE A 93 -4.80 16.06 20.35
C ILE A 93 -5.91 15.24 19.66
N GLN A 94 -5.64 14.81 18.42
CA GLN A 94 -6.45 13.83 17.70
C GLN A 94 -5.75 12.48 17.75
N ALA A 95 -6.35 11.52 18.47
CA ALA A 95 -5.83 10.18 18.63
C ALA A 95 -6.85 9.15 18.10
N VAL A 96 -6.37 8.19 17.31
CA VAL A 96 -7.19 7.15 16.66
C VAL A 96 -6.72 5.76 17.10
N LEU A 97 -7.66 4.86 17.38
CA LEU A 97 -7.36 3.46 17.72
C LEU A 97 -7.26 2.59 16.47
N TYR A 98 -6.33 1.63 16.49
CA TYR A 98 -6.25 0.60 15.46
C TYR A 98 -7.26 -0.51 15.73
N ASN A 99 -8.51 -0.27 15.36
CA ASN A 99 -9.53 -1.31 15.27
C ASN A 99 -10.35 -1.11 14.00
N GLY A 100 -10.90 -2.22 13.49
CA GLY A 100 -11.64 -2.22 12.23
C GLY A 100 -12.83 -1.25 12.27
N GLU A 101 -13.57 -1.20 13.38
CA GLU A 101 -14.78 -0.36 13.50
C GLU A 101 -14.47 1.14 13.41
N GLU A 102 -13.45 1.62 14.12
CA GLU A 102 -13.05 3.03 14.15
C GLU A 102 -12.46 3.43 12.79
N LEU A 103 -11.61 2.59 12.20
CA LEU A 103 -11.06 2.84 10.87
C LEU A 103 -12.14 2.84 9.79
N ILE A 104 -13.10 1.91 9.85
CA ILE A 104 -14.27 1.88 8.96
C ILE A 104 -15.12 3.14 9.17
N SER A 105 -15.34 3.57 10.42
CA SER A 105 -16.14 4.76 10.72
C SER A 105 -15.51 6.04 10.17
N LEU A 106 -14.17 6.12 10.16
CA LEU A 106 -13.42 7.26 9.65
C LEU A 106 -13.37 7.26 8.12
N ALA A 107 -13.14 6.09 7.51
CA ALA A 107 -12.75 5.97 6.11
C ALA A 107 -13.76 5.23 5.22
N GLY A 108 -14.93 4.87 5.73
CA GLY A 108 -15.89 4.04 4.99
C GLY A 108 -15.35 2.67 4.58
N GLY A 109 -14.32 2.16 5.26
CA GLY A 109 -13.67 0.87 5.00
C GLY A 109 -12.34 0.91 4.23
N GLU A 110 -11.93 2.05 3.66
CA GLU A 110 -10.68 2.16 2.87
C GLU A 110 -9.44 2.58 3.68
N LEU A 111 -9.46 2.48 5.01
CA LEU A 111 -8.26 2.62 5.87
C LEU A 111 -8.05 1.35 6.70
N ASP A 112 -8.43 0.19 6.17
CA ASP A 112 -8.29 -1.09 6.88
C ASP A 112 -6.83 -1.54 7.02
N THR A 113 -5.91 -0.91 6.28
CA THR A 113 -4.48 -1.25 6.34
C THR A 113 -3.72 -0.42 7.37
N LEU A 114 -2.74 -1.08 8.00
CA LEU A 114 -1.81 -0.45 8.92
C LEU A 114 -1.00 0.66 8.21
N GLU A 115 -0.59 0.41 6.97
CA GLU A 115 0.26 1.31 6.19
C GLU A 115 -0.41 2.66 5.91
N GLU A 116 -1.66 2.67 5.47
CA GLU A 116 -2.39 3.91 5.19
C GLU A 116 -2.60 4.73 6.47
N SER A 117 -2.89 4.06 7.58
CA SER A 117 -3.01 4.71 8.89
C SER A 117 -1.69 5.33 9.35
N PHE A 118 -0.56 4.68 9.07
CA PHE A 118 0.77 5.21 9.35
C PHE A 118 1.10 6.47 8.55
N VAL A 119 0.70 6.53 7.27
CA VAL A 119 0.90 7.72 6.43
C VAL A 119 0.13 8.93 6.97
N ARG A 120 -1.03 8.69 7.61
CA ARG A 120 -1.93 9.72 8.15
C ARG A 120 -1.59 10.17 9.58
N CYS A 121 -0.71 9.46 10.30
CA CYS A 121 -0.39 9.77 11.69
C CYS A 121 0.93 10.54 11.85
N THR A 122 1.11 11.26 12.96
CA THR A 122 2.41 11.87 13.33
C THR A 122 3.22 10.95 14.22
N TYR A 123 2.54 10.28 15.15
CA TYR A 123 3.14 9.27 15.99
C TYR A 123 2.29 8.00 15.99
N CYS A 124 2.96 6.86 16.04
CA CYS A 124 2.36 5.57 16.32
C CYS A 124 2.71 5.16 17.75
N PHE A 125 1.70 5.09 18.61
CA PHE A 125 1.83 4.64 19.98
C PHE A 125 1.51 3.16 20.06
N ILE A 126 2.38 2.38 20.68
CA ILE A 126 2.18 0.94 20.87
C ILE A 126 1.89 0.71 22.34
N TYR A 127 0.63 0.42 22.66
CA TYR A 127 0.19 0.17 24.02
C TYR A 127 0.67 -1.21 24.48
N LEU A 128 1.66 -1.24 25.37
CA LEU A 128 2.28 -2.48 25.81
C LEU A 128 1.56 -3.06 27.03
N SER A 129 0.87 -4.16 26.81
CA SER A 129 0.36 -5.06 27.83
C SER A 129 1.01 -6.45 27.72
N ALA A 130 0.78 -7.30 28.71
CA ALA A 130 1.21 -8.70 28.64
C ALA A 130 0.55 -9.41 27.45
N VAL A 131 -0.73 -9.15 27.22
CA VAL A 131 -1.54 -9.79 26.17
C VAL A 131 -1.09 -9.31 24.79
N PHE A 132 -0.87 -8.01 24.62
CA PHE A 132 -0.34 -7.43 23.38
C PHE A 132 0.99 -8.04 22.97
N VAL A 133 1.93 -8.19 23.91
CA VAL A 133 3.26 -8.73 23.61
C VAL A 133 3.20 -10.22 23.26
N SER A 134 2.30 -10.99 23.88
CA SER A 134 2.15 -12.41 23.59
C SER A 134 1.42 -12.71 22.28
N ASP A 135 0.41 -11.91 21.90
CA ASP A 135 -0.41 -12.15 20.71
C ASP A 135 -0.18 -11.09 19.60
N SER A 136 -0.71 -9.88 19.77
CA SER A 136 -0.72 -8.84 18.73
C SER A 136 0.66 -8.53 18.15
N TRP A 137 1.70 -8.49 19.00
CA TRP A 137 3.06 -8.23 18.54
C TRP A 137 3.58 -9.28 17.56
N CYS A 138 3.20 -10.56 17.72
CA CYS A 138 3.60 -11.62 16.81
C CYS A 138 3.04 -11.42 15.40
N LYS A 139 1.86 -10.82 15.28
CA LYS A 139 1.22 -10.47 14.00
C LYS A 139 1.83 -9.18 13.44
N LEU A 140 1.94 -8.14 14.25
CA LEU A 140 2.40 -6.81 13.83
C LEU A 140 3.88 -6.76 13.45
N LYS A 141 4.75 -7.59 14.03
CA LYS A 141 6.17 -7.64 13.65
C LYS A 141 6.40 -8.13 12.20
N GLY A 142 5.39 -8.72 11.57
CA GLY A 142 5.43 -9.09 10.15
C GLY A 142 5.13 -7.92 9.20
N GLN A 143 4.64 -6.78 9.72
CA GLN A 143 4.25 -5.63 8.92
C GLN A 143 5.47 -4.79 8.55
N ALA A 144 5.76 -4.71 7.25
CA ALA A 144 6.96 -4.03 6.73
C ALA A 144 7.00 -2.55 7.13
N CYS A 145 5.90 -1.81 6.99
CA CYS A 145 5.82 -0.39 7.31
C CYS A 145 6.18 -0.09 8.78
N LEU A 146 5.71 -0.93 9.71
CA LEU A 146 6.00 -0.79 11.13
C LEU A 146 7.46 -1.12 11.43
N MET A 147 7.98 -2.23 10.88
CA MET A 147 9.35 -2.66 11.13
C MET A 147 10.37 -1.71 10.53
N GLU A 148 10.14 -1.23 9.30
CA GLU A 148 10.95 -0.19 8.68
C GLU A 148 10.99 1.05 9.57
N THR A 149 9.85 1.48 10.11
CA THR A 149 9.79 2.64 11.00
C THR A 149 10.56 2.41 12.31
N ILE A 150 10.52 1.21 12.88
CA ILE A 150 11.22 0.87 14.14
C ILE A 150 12.74 0.84 13.95
N TYR A 151 13.23 0.28 12.85
CA TYR A 151 14.66 0.07 12.63
C TYR A 151 15.36 1.18 11.82
N ASN A 152 14.59 2.05 11.15
CA ASN A 152 15.15 3.21 10.45
C ASN A 152 15.42 4.36 11.45
N ASP A 153 16.69 4.77 11.59
CA ASP A 153 17.10 5.82 12.51
C ASP A 153 16.44 7.19 12.26
N GLU A 154 16.06 7.47 11.01
CA GLU A 154 15.37 8.69 10.62
C GLU A 154 13.87 8.65 10.91
N LYS A 155 13.28 7.47 11.10
CA LYS A 155 11.83 7.27 11.31
C LYS A 155 11.47 6.71 12.69
N LYS A 156 12.42 6.15 13.44
CA LYS A 156 12.20 5.56 14.78
C LYS A 156 11.65 6.53 15.82
N TRP A 157 11.69 7.84 15.53
CA TRP A 157 11.05 8.83 16.39
C TRP A 157 9.51 8.80 16.31
N CYS A 158 8.93 8.27 15.22
CA CYS A 158 7.49 8.19 15.03
C CYS A 158 6.86 7.13 15.96
N VAL A 159 7.57 6.06 16.29
CA VAL A 159 7.03 4.96 17.10
C VAL A 159 7.40 5.15 18.58
N ARG A 160 6.39 5.02 19.45
CA ARG A 160 6.54 5.20 20.90
C ARG A 160 5.85 4.06 21.66
N PRO A 161 6.60 3.18 22.33
CA PRO A 161 6.00 2.23 23.25
C PRO A 161 5.38 2.97 24.45
N VAL A 162 4.14 2.64 24.80
CA VAL A 162 3.42 3.19 25.95
C VAL A 162 3.41 2.13 27.05
N LEU A 163 3.94 2.49 28.22
CA LEU A 163 3.97 1.65 29.41
C LEU A 163 3.06 2.24 30.48
N THR A 164 2.23 1.41 31.08
CA THR A 164 1.40 1.76 32.26
C THR A 164 2.14 1.52 33.57
N ASP A 165 3.09 0.60 33.57
CA ASP A 165 3.90 0.21 34.72
C ASP A 165 5.38 0.48 34.50
N GLN A 166 6.11 0.67 35.60
CA GLN A 166 7.56 0.80 35.54
C GLN A 166 8.22 -0.51 35.08
N ARG A 167 9.27 -0.43 34.26
CA ARG A 167 9.99 -1.60 33.72
C ARG A 167 10.27 -2.73 34.72
N PRO A 168 10.73 -2.46 35.97
CA PRO A 168 11.00 -3.54 36.94
C PRO A 168 9.75 -4.28 37.43
N LYS A 169 8.55 -3.70 37.24
CA LYS A 169 7.26 -4.24 37.67
C LYS A 169 6.51 -4.94 36.53
N LEU A 170 7.02 -4.88 35.30
CA LEU A 170 6.38 -5.53 34.16
C LEU A 170 6.42 -7.05 34.33
N ILE A 171 5.26 -7.69 34.14
CA ILE A 171 5.11 -9.15 34.17
C ILE A 171 5.50 -9.82 32.84
N PHE A 172 5.90 -9.03 31.85
CA PHE A 172 6.25 -9.47 30.50
C PHE A 172 7.57 -8.82 30.05
N LYS A 173 8.20 -9.41 29.03
CA LYS A 173 9.44 -8.89 28.43
C LYS A 173 9.12 -8.02 27.22
N ILE A 174 9.59 -6.78 27.20
CA ILE A 174 9.45 -5.90 26.04
C ILE A 174 10.28 -6.46 24.87
N PRO A 175 9.70 -6.61 23.66
CA PRO A 175 10.44 -7.02 22.47
C PRO A 175 11.64 -6.14 22.18
N MET A 176 12.75 -6.72 21.68
CA MET A 176 14.02 -6.01 21.53
C MET A 176 13.92 -4.73 20.69
N GLY A 177 13.23 -4.77 19.54
CA GLY A 177 13.03 -3.60 18.69
C GLY A 177 12.30 -2.47 19.41
N LEU A 178 11.25 -2.78 20.17
CA LEU A 178 10.51 -1.80 20.95
C LEU A 178 11.30 -1.30 22.16
N ASN A 179 12.13 -2.17 22.75
CA ASN A 179 12.95 -1.84 23.92
C ASN A 179 14.04 -0.80 23.62
N ALA A 180 14.46 -0.69 22.35
CA ALA A 180 15.41 0.31 21.89
C ALA A 180 14.78 1.70 21.65
N LEU A 181 13.45 1.79 21.63
CA LEU A 181 12.72 3.04 21.38
C LEU A 181 12.52 3.84 22.67
N LYS A 182 12.33 5.15 22.51
CA LYS A 182 11.97 6.03 23.62
C LYS A 182 10.52 5.77 24.03
N GLU A 183 10.32 5.34 25.27
CA GLU A 183 9.01 5.01 25.83
C GLU A 183 8.25 6.23 26.37
N ILE A 184 6.93 6.05 26.49
CA ILE A 184 6.00 6.95 27.16
C ILE A 184 5.48 6.22 28.40
N ASN A 185 5.74 6.79 29.57
CA ASN A 185 5.17 6.28 30.81
C ASN A 185 3.83 6.97 31.05
N TYR A 186 2.74 6.21 30.95
CA TYR A 186 1.39 6.71 31.11
C TYR A 186 0.96 6.68 32.58
N TYR A 187 0.76 7.86 33.14
CA TYR A 187 0.22 8.07 34.48
C TYR A 187 -0.88 9.14 34.40
N PRO A 188 -2.17 8.77 34.47
CA PRO A 188 -3.32 9.63 34.14
C PRO A 188 -3.32 10.98 34.87
N SER A 189 -2.85 11.00 36.11
CA SER A 189 -2.87 12.20 36.97
C SER A 189 -1.54 12.94 37.04
N ASN A 190 -0.56 12.55 36.23
CA ASN A 190 0.78 13.10 36.33
C ASN A 190 0.96 14.33 35.42
N LYS A 191 1.21 15.50 36.02
CA LYS A 191 1.55 16.72 35.26
C LYS A 191 2.74 16.51 34.32
N LEU A 192 3.69 15.64 34.69
CA LEU A 192 4.84 15.29 33.84
C LEU A 192 4.40 14.58 32.56
N PHE A 193 3.36 13.74 32.60
CA PHE A 193 2.83 13.08 31.40
C PHE A 193 2.27 14.14 30.44
N VAL A 194 1.45 15.05 30.93
CA VAL A 194 0.88 16.15 30.13
C VAL A 194 1.98 17.01 29.50
N SER A 195 2.95 17.47 30.31
CA SER A 195 4.07 18.28 29.80
C SER A 195 4.94 17.52 28.80
N CYS A 196 5.16 16.22 29.00
CA CYS A 196 5.90 15.36 28.07
C CYS A 196 5.17 15.21 26.75
N MET A 197 3.85 14.96 26.76
CA MET A 197 3.04 14.84 25.56
C MET A 197 2.95 16.15 24.79
N GLN A 198 2.78 17.28 25.50
CA GLN A 198 2.83 18.61 24.88
C GLN A 198 4.18 18.85 24.20
N ALA A 199 5.30 18.59 24.89
CA ALA A 199 6.63 18.78 24.30
C ALA A 199 6.85 17.86 23.09
N LEU A 200 6.46 16.59 23.18
CA LEU A 200 6.59 15.61 22.10
C LEU A 200 5.81 16.04 20.86
N LEU A 201 4.53 16.38 21.01
CA LEU A 201 3.68 16.72 19.88
C LEU A 201 3.97 18.11 19.32
N ASN A 202 4.26 19.10 20.17
CA ASN A 202 4.62 20.44 19.71
C ASN A 202 5.93 20.42 18.90
N SER A 203 6.85 19.48 19.16
CA SER A 203 8.11 19.40 18.40
C SER A 203 7.93 19.08 16.92
N ARG A 204 6.78 18.52 16.52
CA ARG A 204 6.48 18.09 15.14
C ARG A 204 5.13 18.61 14.65
N ILE A 205 4.57 19.63 15.31
CA ILE A 205 3.24 20.15 14.96
C ILE A 205 3.23 20.76 13.55
N ASN A 206 4.31 21.45 13.16
CA ASN A 206 4.47 22.05 11.84
C ASN A 206 4.47 20.97 10.74
N GLU A 207 5.15 19.84 10.94
CA GLU A 207 5.16 18.74 9.96
C GLU A 207 3.78 18.12 9.75
N ARG A 208 2.99 18.02 10.83
CA ARG A 208 1.59 17.59 10.73
C ARG A 208 0.77 18.61 9.96
N GLU A 209 0.92 19.90 10.25
CA GLU A 209 0.20 20.98 9.55
C GLU A 209 0.56 21.05 8.07
N ASP A 210 1.83 20.87 7.71
CA ASP A 210 2.29 20.79 6.33
C ASP A 210 1.68 19.60 5.58
N ARG A 211 1.60 18.43 6.23
CA ARG A 211 0.94 17.26 5.64
C ARG A 211 -0.56 17.47 5.45
N GLU A 212 -1.23 18.10 6.42
CA GLU A 212 -2.63 18.46 6.30
C GLU A 212 -2.86 19.45 5.15
N MET A 213 -1.96 20.42 4.98
CA MET A 213 -2.01 21.37 3.87
C MET A 213 -1.82 20.68 2.50
N LYS A 214 -0.88 19.73 2.40
CA LYS A 214 -0.69 18.92 1.18
C LYS A 214 -1.93 18.08 0.88
N LEU A 215 -2.49 17.41 1.89
CA LEU A 215 -3.72 16.64 1.75
C LEU A 215 -4.88 17.51 1.28
N HIS A 216 -4.99 18.73 1.80
CA HIS A 216 -5.96 19.72 1.35
C HIS A 216 -5.81 20.07 -0.13
N GLY A 217 -4.58 20.27 -0.61
CA GLY A 217 -4.30 20.49 -2.04
C GLY A 217 -4.71 19.31 -2.93
N ILE A 218 -4.47 18.08 -2.47
CA ILE A 218 -4.89 16.85 -3.16
C ILE A 218 -6.41 16.76 -3.22
N ARG A 219 -7.10 17.01 -2.09
CA ARG A 219 -8.58 17.04 -2.01
C ARG A 219 -9.17 18.05 -2.99
N TYR A 220 -8.57 19.24 -3.05
CA TYR A 220 -9.00 20.29 -3.96
C TYR A 220 -8.86 19.86 -5.42
N SER A 221 -7.67 19.38 -5.81
CA SER A 221 -7.39 18.92 -7.19
C SER A 221 -8.35 17.81 -7.61
N PHE A 222 -8.53 16.80 -6.77
CA PHE A 222 -9.47 15.71 -7.01
C PHE A 222 -10.91 16.20 -7.25
N LEU A 223 -11.38 17.16 -6.46
CA LEU A 223 -12.73 17.70 -6.61
C LEU A 223 -12.88 18.55 -7.88
N VAL A 224 -11.86 19.33 -8.24
CA VAL A 224 -11.86 20.09 -9.49
C VAL A 224 -11.97 19.14 -10.69
N ASP A 225 -11.13 18.10 -10.72
CA ASP A 225 -11.15 17.10 -11.79
C ASP A 225 -12.50 16.39 -11.84
N LYS A 226 -12.99 15.88 -10.70
CA LYS A 226 -14.27 15.18 -10.62
C LYS A 226 -15.46 16.04 -11.03
N ILE A 227 -15.46 17.33 -10.69
CA ILE A 227 -16.54 18.25 -11.08
C ILE A 227 -16.43 18.61 -12.57
N SER A 228 -15.22 18.77 -13.10
CA SER A 228 -15.00 19.06 -14.53
C SER A 228 -15.47 17.93 -15.47
N THR A 229 -15.48 16.68 -14.98
CA THR A 229 -15.97 15.52 -15.75
C THR A 229 -17.50 15.38 -15.80
N ILE A 230 -18.27 16.22 -15.10
CA ILE A 230 -19.74 16.18 -15.17
C ILE A 230 -20.19 16.89 -16.45
N PRO A 231 -21.01 16.28 -17.33
CA PRO A 231 -21.45 16.93 -18.57
C PRO A 231 -22.20 18.26 -18.32
N ASP A 232 -21.91 19.27 -19.14
CA ASP A 232 -22.40 20.66 -19.02
C ASP A 232 -23.92 20.79 -18.82
N SER A 233 -24.70 19.82 -19.31
CA SER A 233 -26.16 19.80 -19.18
C SER A 233 -26.68 19.67 -17.74
N LYS A 234 -25.86 19.24 -16.77
CA LYS A 234 -26.19 19.21 -15.33
C LYS A 234 -25.42 20.26 -14.51
N ILE A 235 -24.32 20.78 -15.03
CA ILE A 235 -23.48 21.78 -14.36
C ILE A 235 -24.13 23.18 -14.40
N GLY A 236 -24.83 23.51 -15.48
CA GLY A 236 -25.41 24.85 -15.70
C GLY A 236 -26.39 25.34 -14.63
N GLN A 237 -27.02 24.46 -13.84
CA GLN A 237 -27.88 24.88 -12.72
C GLN A 237 -27.10 25.02 -11.39
N GLY A 238 -25.97 24.31 -11.23
CA GLY A 238 -25.17 24.34 -10.01
C GLY A 238 -24.13 25.46 -9.96
N ILE A 239 -23.47 25.75 -11.09
CA ILE A 239 -22.45 26.81 -11.18
C ILE A 239 -23.10 28.20 -11.20
N LEU A 240 -24.24 28.38 -11.88
CA LEU A 240 -24.98 29.65 -11.88
C LEU A 240 -25.44 30.06 -10.47
N HIS A 241 -25.68 29.09 -9.58
CA HIS A 241 -26.01 29.35 -8.18
C HIS A 241 -24.78 29.75 -7.36
N LEU A 242 -23.59 29.27 -7.71
CA LEU A 242 -22.32 29.62 -7.07
C LEU A 242 -21.85 31.02 -7.43
N GLU A 243 -21.92 31.38 -8.71
CA GLU A 243 -21.58 32.73 -9.18
C GLU A 243 -22.54 33.76 -8.59
N LYS A 244 -23.85 33.46 -8.55
CA LYS A 244 -24.83 34.33 -7.88
C LYS A 244 -24.60 34.44 -6.37
N SER A 245 -24.20 33.36 -5.69
CA SER A 245 -23.91 33.40 -4.25
C SER A 245 -22.58 34.08 -3.90
N LEU A 246 -21.54 33.96 -4.74
CA LEU A 246 -20.26 34.65 -4.58
C LEU A 246 -20.38 36.14 -4.91
N ALA A 247 -21.07 36.49 -6.01
CA ALA A 247 -21.37 37.87 -6.36
C ALA A 247 -22.24 38.54 -5.27
N ALA A 248 -23.22 37.83 -4.70
CA ALA A 248 -24.01 38.33 -3.57
C ALA A 248 -23.16 38.52 -2.29
N LEU A 249 -22.18 37.66 -2.04
CA LEU A 249 -21.27 37.78 -0.89
C LEU A 249 -20.27 38.93 -1.05
N GLU A 250 -19.76 39.16 -2.27
CA GLU A 250 -18.91 40.32 -2.58
C GLU A 250 -19.71 41.63 -2.53
N PHE A 251 -20.94 41.63 -3.06
CA PHE A 251 -21.86 42.75 -2.95
C PHE A 251 -22.22 43.08 -1.49
N LEU A 252 -22.49 42.07 -0.66
CA LEU A 252 -22.75 42.26 0.78
C LEU A 252 -21.52 42.77 1.54
N LYS A 253 -20.31 42.35 1.17
CA LYS A 253 -19.07 42.90 1.72
C LYS A 253 -18.85 44.36 1.29
N GLN A 254 -19.22 44.70 0.06
CA GLN A 254 -19.17 46.06 -0.45
C GLN A 254 -20.15 46.97 0.31
N ILE A 255 -21.38 46.50 0.55
CA ILE A 255 -22.38 47.18 1.38
C ILE A 255 -21.89 47.36 2.82
N GLN A 256 -21.33 46.31 3.44
CA GLN A 256 -20.77 46.40 4.80
C GLN A 256 -19.55 47.32 4.90
N SER A 257 -18.81 47.51 3.80
CA SER A 257 -17.69 48.45 3.74
C SER A 257 -18.12 49.91 3.50
N GLN A 258 -19.35 50.13 3.03
CA GLN A 258 -19.89 51.45 2.71
C GLN A 258 -20.84 52.01 3.79
N ASP A 259 -21.54 51.16 4.55
CA ASP A 259 -22.39 51.62 5.65
C ASP A 259 -21.67 51.59 7.01
N LYS A 260 -20.88 52.65 7.26
CA LYS A 260 -20.71 53.17 8.62
C LYS A 260 -21.89 54.10 8.95
N VAL A 261 -23.04 53.51 9.26
CA VAL A 261 -24.11 54.23 9.99
C VAL A 261 -24.72 53.27 11.02
N GLU A 262 -24.64 53.66 12.28
CA GLU A 262 -25.30 53.00 13.39
C GLU A 262 -26.81 52.92 13.14
N THR A 263 -27.41 51.73 13.26
CA THR A 263 -28.83 51.65 13.58
C THR A 263 -29.12 50.44 14.45
N LYS A 264 -29.43 50.74 15.73
CA LYS A 264 -30.14 49.84 16.63
C LYS A 264 -31.53 49.57 16.05
N ILE A 265 -31.87 48.31 15.85
CA ILE A 265 -33.26 47.87 15.77
C ILE A 265 -33.46 46.76 16.81
N CYS A 266 -34.16 47.10 17.89
CA CYS A 266 -34.85 46.16 18.76
C CYS A 266 -36.19 45.82 18.12
N ILE A 267 -36.55 44.54 18.07
CA ILE A 267 -37.96 44.11 18.16
C ILE A 267 -38.02 42.91 19.12
N ASN A 268 -38.82 43.13 20.16
CA ASN A 268 -39.23 42.22 21.23
C ASN A 268 -40.23 41.16 20.76
N THR A 269 -40.43 40.18 21.65
CA THR A 269 -41.67 39.56 22.15
C THR A 269 -41.66 38.02 21.99
N ASP A 270 -42.09 37.18 22.93
CA ASP A 270 -42.54 37.28 24.32
C ASP A 270 -42.79 35.83 24.84
N LEU A 271 -42.92 35.70 26.18
CA LEU A 271 -43.62 34.67 26.97
C LEU A 271 -42.90 33.31 27.18
N GLU A 272 -42.33 33.04 28.36
CA GLU A 272 -42.96 32.58 29.64
C GLU A 272 -43.63 31.18 29.48
N ILE A 273 -43.45 30.18 30.35
CA ILE A 273 -43.76 30.12 31.79
C ILE A 273 -43.06 28.89 32.43
N ASP A 274 -42.61 29.12 33.67
CA ASP A 274 -42.43 28.29 34.88
C ASP A 274 -42.43 26.75 34.90
N GLY A 275 -41.66 26.24 35.88
CA GLY A 275 -41.90 24.94 36.50
C GLY A 275 -40.81 24.44 37.46
N THR A 276 -40.62 25.13 38.59
CA THR A 276 -39.90 24.65 39.79
C THR A 276 -40.56 23.39 40.38
N THR A 277 -39.84 22.40 40.91
CA THR A 277 -39.47 22.25 42.34
C THR A 277 -38.70 20.91 42.48
N ALA A 278 -37.51 20.83 43.10
CA ALA A 278 -37.16 20.83 44.53
C ALA A 278 -37.23 19.44 45.22
N TRP A 279 -36.17 19.17 46.02
CA TRP A 279 -36.08 18.33 47.25
C TRP A 279 -35.39 16.95 47.25
N SER A 280 -34.12 16.98 47.69
CA SER A 280 -33.53 16.41 48.92
C SER A 280 -33.65 14.93 49.33
N SER A 281 -32.56 14.50 50.01
CA SER A 281 -32.34 13.32 50.88
C SER A 281 -32.11 12.00 50.16
N GLY A 282 -31.12 11.15 50.44
CA GLY A 282 -30.27 10.97 51.60
C GLY A 282 -30.56 9.59 52.20
N SER A 283 -29.67 8.59 52.04
CA SER A 283 -29.35 7.60 53.09
C SER A 283 -28.28 6.59 52.63
N THR A 284 -27.52 6.21 53.64
CA THR A 284 -26.51 5.15 53.79
C THR A 284 -27.02 3.74 53.50
N CYS A 285 -26.12 2.84 53.07
CA CYS A 285 -26.11 1.44 53.51
C CYS A 285 -24.68 0.86 53.45
N SER A 286 -24.30 0.25 54.57
CA SER A 286 -23.07 -0.42 54.93
C SER A 286 -22.96 -1.85 54.37
N GLY A 287 -21.73 -2.37 54.27
CA GLY A 287 -21.43 -3.70 54.82
C GLY A 287 -20.65 -4.69 53.95
N HIS A 288 -19.56 -5.19 54.56
CA HIS A 288 -19.01 -6.56 54.50
C HIS A 288 -17.82 -6.85 53.56
N SER A 289 -16.63 -6.59 54.11
CA SER A 289 -15.54 -7.55 54.36
C SER A 289 -15.70 -8.99 53.83
N CYS A 290 -14.70 -9.45 53.09
CA CYS A 290 -14.01 -10.72 53.41
C CYS A 290 -12.61 -10.77 52.78
N ASP A 291 -11.62 -10.76 53.67
CA ASP A 291 -10.26 -11.24 53.44
C ASP A 291 -10.26 -12.72 53.04
N LEU A 292 -9.33 -13.12 52.16
CA LEU A 292 -8.68 -14.43 52.23
C LEU A 292 -7.37 -14.44 51.44
N ALA A 293 -6.30 -14.22 52.19
CA ALA A 293 -4.93 -14.50 51.77
C ALA A 293 -4.70 -16.01 51.65
N THR A 294 -4.02 -16.45 50.59
CA THR A 294 -3.32 -17.75 50.59
C THR A 294 -1.98 -17.68 49.85
N LYS A 295 -0.94 -17.48 50.66
CA LYS A 295 0.38 -18.15 50.67
C LYS A 295 1.01 -18.60 49.33
N PHE A 296 2.04 -17.85 48.96
CA PHE A 296 3.42 -18.30 48.71
C PHE A 296 3.64 -19.80 48.41
N VAL A 297 3.95 -20.09 47.15
CA VAL A 297 4.90 -21.14 46.77
C VAL A 297 5.95 -20.48 45.86
N LYS A 298 7.18 -20.33 46.37
CA LYS A 298 8.36 -20.03 45.55
C LYS A 298 8.89 -21.35 45.00
N PRO A 299 9.12 -21.46 43.69
CA PRO A 299 10.21 -22.28 43.17
C PRO A 299 11.33 -21.37 42.66
N THR A 300 12.37 -21.32 43.48
CA THR A 300 13.79 -21.39 43.09
C THR A 300 14.16 -21.04 41.65
N HIS A 301 14.97 -19.98 41.55
CA HIS A 301 16.00 -19.74 40.54
C HIS A 301 16.49 -21.02 39.83
N SER A 302 16.13 -21.16 38.56
CA SER A 302 17.08 -21.65 37.56
C SER A 302 17.08 -20.66 36.40
N SER A 303 18.08 -19.79 36.44
CA SER A 303 18.44 -18.87 35.39
C SER A 303 18.98 -19.66 34.19
N ASN A 304 18.10 -20.16 33.33
CA ASN A 304 18.49 -20.49 31.97
C ASN A 304 18.35 -19.22 31.12
N PHE A 305 19.43 -18.43 31.12
CA PHE A 305 19.69 -17.41 30.12
C PHE A 305 19.71 -18.06 28.73
N LEU A 306 18.57 -18.12 28.03
CA LEU A 306 18.57 -18.31 26.58
C LEU A 306 18.93 -16.96 25.94
N LYS A 307 20.24 -16.79 25.81
CA LYS A 307 20.95 -15.73 25.09
C LYS A 307 20.86 -16.06 23.59
N LYS A 308 20.52 -15.06 22.76
CA LYS A 308 20.47 -15.04 21.27
C LYS A 308 19.30 -15.79 20.62
N CYS A 309 18.25 -15.06 20.22
CA CYS A 309 17.62 -15.39 18.93
C CYS A 309 18.61 -14.94 17.85
N ASP A 310 19.06 -15.87 17.01
CA ASP A 310 20.02 -15.59 15.96
C ASP A 310 19.29 -14.92 14.78
N ASP A 311 19.14 -13.59 14.82
CA ASP A 311 18.48 -12.80 13.76
C ASP A 311 19.23 -12.84 12.41
N LYS A 312 20.34 -13.57 12.33
CA LYS A 312 21.13 -13.79 11.13
C LYS A 312 20.33 -14.44 10.01
N ASP A 313 19.49 -15.42 10.33
CA ASP A 313 18.68 -16.10 9.32
C ASP A 313 17.65 -15.15 8.70
N LEU A 314 17.04 -14.28 9.51
CA LEU A 314 16.10 -13.28 9.02
C LEU A 314 16.79 -12.28 8.09
N MET A 315 17.92 -11.70 8.53
CA MET A 315 18.69 -10.74 7.72
C MET A 315 19.22 -11.37 6.43
N ARG A 316 19.66 -12.63 6.48
CA ARG A 316 20.09 -13.37 5.29
C ARG A 316 18.93 -13.53 4.31
N ASN A 317 17.77 -13.97 4.79
CA ASN A 317 16.60 -14.17 3.93
C ASN A 317 16.19 -12.86 3.26
N TRP A 318 16.18 -11.74 4.00
CA TRP A 318 15.90 -10.42 3.43
C TRP A 318 16.90 -10.01 2.35
N ARG A 319 18.19 -10.29 2.54
CA ARG A 319 19.21 -10.01 1.54
C ARG A 319 18.96 -10.80 0.24
N ILE A 320 18.67 -12.10 0.37
CA ILE A 320 18.38 -12.99 -0.77
C ILE A 320 17.13 -12.52 -1.53
N ILE A 321 16.07 -12.16 -0.80
CA ILE A 321 14.84 -11.63 -1.40
C ILE A 321 15.12 -10.30 -2.12
N ALA A 322 15.85 -9.39 -1.49
CA ALA A 322 16.20 -8.09 -2.07
C ALA A 322 17.07 -8.23 -3.33
N GLU A 323 17.95 -9.23 -3.37
CA GLU A 323 18.77 -9.55 -4.54
C GLU A 323 17.90 -10.07 -5.70
N ALA A 324 17.05 -11.06 -5.45
CA ALA A 324 16.11 -11.58 -6.44
C ALA A 324 15.13 -10.51 -6.95
N SER A 325 14.70 -9.61 -6.07
CA SER A 325 13.80 -8.50 -6.40
C SER A 325 14.31 -7.62 -7.54
N ARG A 326 15.63 -7.49 -7.68
CA ARG A 326 16.26 -6.70 -8.76
C ARG A 326 16.16 -7.39 -10.13
N SER A 327 16.00 -8.71 -10.14
CA SER A 327 15.77 -9.50 -11.35
C SER A 327 14.32 -9.46 -11.81
N VAL A 328 13.38 -9.05 -10.96
CA VAL A 328 11.94 -9.04 -11.24
C VAL A 328 11.53 -7.69 -11.82
N GLY A 329 10.80 -7.72 -12.93
CA GLY A 329 10.36 -6.55 -13.66
C GLY A 329 8.85 -6.48 -13.84
N PHE A 330 8.35 -5.26 -13.92
CA PHE A 330 6.96 -4.94 -14.22
C PHE A 330 6.78 -4.81 -15.74
N ILE A 331 6.12 -5.78 -16.37
CA ILE A 331 5.83 -5.74 -17.80
C ILE A 331 4.51 -5.00 -18.05
N ARG A 332 4.50 -4.08 -19.01
CA ARG A 332 3.34 -3.23 -19.28
C ARG A 332 3.14 -2.88 -20.75
N ASP A 333 1.86 -2.76 -21.06
CA ASP A 333 1.21 -2.18 -22.25
C ASP A 333 0.08 -1.27 -21.75
N PRO A 334 -0.41 -0.29 -22.54
CA PRO A 334 -1.56 0.54 -22.16
C PRO A 334 -2.81 -0.20 -21.67
N ASN A 335 -3.01 -1.47 -22.05
CA ASN A 335 -4.22 -2.24 -21.76
C ASN A 335 -3.97 -3.44 -20.84
N CYS A 336 -2.73 -3.88 -20.68
CA CYS A 336 -2.41 -5.08 -19.93
C CYS A 336 -1.10 -4.92 -19.16
N THR A 337 -1.05 -5.52 -17.99
CA THR A 337 0.14 -5.50 -17.11
C THR A 337 0.37 -6.90 -16.54
N GLY A 338 1.63 -7.17 -16.21
CA GLY A 338 2.03 -8.43 -15.60
C GLY A 338 3.38 -8.32 -14.90
N THR A 339 3.92 -9.47 -14.51
CA THR A 339 5.26 -9.58 -13.93
C THR A 339 6.13 -10.48 -14.81
N GLY A 340 7.44 -10.33 -14.73
CA GLY A 340 8.39 -11.33 -15.21
C GLY A 340 9.74 -11.15 -14.54
N PHE A 341 10.74 -11.91 -14.96
CA PHE A 341 12.07 -11.83 -14.38
C PHE A 341 13.19 -12.11 -15.38
N ARG A 342 14.37 -11.59 -15.10
CA ARG A 342 15.59 -11.75 -15.90
C ARG A 342 16.15 -13.17 -15.78
N VAL A 343 16.50 -13.75 -16.92
CA VAL A 343 17.23 -15.02 -17.06
C VAL A 343 18.33 -14.87 -18.12
N GLY A 344 19.46 -15.56 -17.94
CA GLY A 344 20.62 -15.46 -18.85
C GLY A 344 21.17 -14.05 -19.03
N SER A 345 21.95 -13.84 -20.09
CA SER A 345 22.63 -12.55 -20.31
C SER A 345 21.69 -11.37 -20.67
N LYS A 346 20.56 -11.64 -21.33
CA LYS A 346 19.68 -10.58 -21.90
C LYS A 346 18.20 -10.96 -22.05
N TYR A 347 17.75 -12.05 -21.44
CA TYR A 347 16.40 -12.55 -21.61
C TYR A 347 15.50 -12.25 -20.41
N PHE A 348 14.19 -12.27 -20.67
CA PHE A 348 13.13 -12.00 -19.72
C PHE A 348 12.05 -13.07 -19.83
N ALA A 349 11.84 -13.83 -18.76
CA ALA A 349 10.80 -14.84 -18.68
C ALA A 349 9.52 -14.25 -18.08
N THR A 350 8.37 -14.61 -18.65
CA THR A 350 7.04 -14.24 -18.14
C THR A 350 5.99 -15.27 -18.59
N ALA A 351 4.76 -15.13 -18.11
CA ALA A 351 3.66 -15.98 -18.54
C ALA A 351 3.24 -15.62 -19.98
N ARG A 352 3.05 -16.64 -20.82
CA ARG A 352 2.71 -16.47 -22.23
C ARG A 352 1.41 -15.68 -22.42
N HIS A 353 0.39 -15.97 -21.63
CA HIS A 353 -0.89 -15.27 -21.72
C HIS A 353 -0.78 -13.75 -21.43
N VAL A 354 0.20 -13.30 -20.65
CA VAL A 354 0.44 -11.87 -20.42
C VAL A 354 0.83 -11.20 -21.73
N VAL A 355 1.85 -11.75 -22.42
CA VAL A 355 2.32 -11.22 -23.70
C VAL A 355 1.25 -11.35 -24.78
N PHE A 356 0.51 -12.46 -24.77
CA PHE A 356 -0.63 -12.65 -25.66
C PHE A 356 -1.69 -11.55 -25.46
N ASN A 357 -2.10 -11.27 -24.22
CA ASN A 357 -3.10 -10.23 -23.93
C ASN A 357 -2.63 -8.83 -24.32
N MET A 358 -1.32 -8.56 -24.25
CA MET A 358 -0.73 -7.29 -24.67
C MET A 358 -0.70 -7.12 -26.20
N THR A 359 -0.46 -8.21 -26.95
CA THR A 359 -0.01 -8.09 -28.35
C THR A 359 -0.85 -8.87 -29.35
N ALA A 360 -1.78 -9.73 -28.91
CA ALA A 360 -2.49 -10.64 -29.80
C ALA A 360 -3.26 -9.89 -30.90
N THR A 361 -3.13 -10.41 -32.11
CA THR A 361 -3.93 -10.00 -33.28
C THR A 361 -4.25 -11.26 -34.06
N ASN A 362 -5.55 -11.55 -34.25
CA ASN A 362 -6.03 -12.82 -34.84
C ASN A 362 -5.49 -14.06 -34.11
N ASP A 363 -5.56 -14.08 -32.78
CA ASP A 363 -5.15 -15.20 -31.91
C ASP A 363 -3.67 -15.62 -32.01
N ILE A 364 -2.81 -14.72 -32.50
CA ILE A 364 -1.35 -14.91 -32.57
C ILE A 364 -0.66 -13.68 -31.97
N ILE A 365 0.46 -13.89 -31.28
CA ILE A 365 1.31 -12.83 -30.71
C ILE A 365 1.87 -11.98 -31.86
N ASP A 366 1.52 -10.68 -31.89
CA ASP A 366 2.05 -9.75 -32.89
C ASP A 366 3.42 -9.19 -32.44
N ILE A 367 4.49 -9.74 -33.01
CA ILE A 367 5.87 -9.32 -32.73
C ILE A 367 6.07 -7.82 -33.01
N LYS A 368 5.35 -7.21 -33.97
CA LYS A 368 5.49 -5.77 -34.24
C LYS A 368 4.92 -4.93 -33.10
N LYS A 369 3.81 -5.35 -32.49
CA LYS A 369 3.26 -4.71 -31.29
C LYS A 369 4.18 -4.92 -30.09
N LEU A 370 4.73 -6.13 -29.93
CA LEU A 370 5.69 -6.44 -28.88
C LEU A 370 6.92 -5.52 -28.93
N ARG A 371 7.40 -5.20 -30.13
CA ARG A 371 8.53 -4.29 -30.38
C ARG A 371 8.16 -2.80 -30.31
N SER A 372 6.89 -2.47 -30.04
CA SER A 372 6.47 -1.08 -29.92
C SER A 372 7.06 -0.43 -28.66
N ARG A 373 7.11 0.90 -28.63
CA ARG A 373 7.54 1.65 -27.44
C ARG A 373 6.57 1.53 -26.27
N ASP A 374 5.34 1.13 -26.56
CA ASP A 374 4.28 0.99 -25.56
C ASP A 374 4.38 -0.34 -24.80
N CYS A 375 5.10 -1.32 -25.36
CA CYS A 375 5.40 -2.61 -24.72
C CYS A 375 6.83 -2.61 -24.15
N TYR A 376 6.94 -2.73 -22.84
CA TYR A 376 8.24 -2.68 -22.16
C TYR A 376 8.19 -3.27 -20.76
N VAL A 377 9.36 -3.46 -20.17
CA VAL A 377 9.54 -3.85 -18.77
C VAL A 377 10.24 -2.73 -18.00
N GLU A 378 9.75 -2.46 -16.79
CA GLU A 378 10.38 -1.58 -15.81
C GLU A 378 10.88 -2.39 -14.62
N PHE A 379 12.17 -2.33 -14.34
CA PHE A 379 12.77 -2.93 -13.14
C PHE A 379 12.78 -1.94 -11.96
N GLU A 380 12.82 -2.49 -10.74
CA GLU A 380 12.85 -1.69 -9.50
C GLU A 380 11.71 -0.65 -9.42
N TYR A 381 10.52 -1.04 -9.88
CA TYR A 381 9.29 -0.26 -9.70
C TYR A 381 8.77 -0.42 -8.26
N MET A 382 9.17 0.50 -7.37
CA MET A 382 8.98 0.39 -5.92
C MET A 382 7.94 1.35 -5.34
N SER A 383 7.44 2.32 -6.10
CA SER A 383 6.39 3.23 -5.63
C SER A 383 5.53 3.76 -6.77
N PRO A 384 4.21 4.00 -6.58
CA PRO A 384 3.35 4.53 -7.64
C PRO A 384 3.70 5.97 -8.03
N ASN A 385 4.34 6.70 -7.10
CA ASN A 385 4.80 8.07 -7.31
C ASN A 385 6.25 8.13 -7.82
N GLN A 386 6.90 6.98 -8.02
CA GLN A 386 8.24 6.93 -8.59
C GLN A 386 8.15 7.47 -10.02
N LYS A 387 8.90 8.54 -10.30
CA LYS A 387 9.10 8.95 -11.68
C LYS A 387 9.80 7.80 -12.39
N GLN A 388 9.27 7.42 -13.54
CA GLN A 388 9.89 6.40 -14.39
C GLN A 388 11.36 6.73 -14.55
N ASN A 389 12.22 5.79 -14.17
CA ASN A 389 13.65 5.93 -14.34
C ASN A 389 14.01 5.34 -15.70
N PRO A 390 14.45 6.15 -16.68
CA PRO A 390 14.83 5.62 -17.98
C PRO A 390 15.85 4.50 -17.89
N GLU A 391 16.76 4.52 -16.90
CA GLU A 391 17.78 3.48 -16.69
C GLU A 391 17.20 2.08 -16.42
N ASN A 392 15.97 2.00 -15.90
CA ASN A 392 15.33 0.74 -15.54
C ASN A 392 14.31 0.27 -16.59
N LEU A 393 14.18 1.01 -17.70
CA LEU A 393 13.25 0.71 -18.79
C LEU A 393 13.95 -0.05 -19.91
N PHE A 394 13.38 -1.20 -20.29
CA PHE A 394 13.88 -2.04 -21.38
C PHE A 394 12.73 -2.46 -22.30
N HIS A 395 12.99 -2.45 -23.60
CA HIS A 395 12.04 -2.88 -24.62
C HIS A 395 12.36 -4.28 -25.13
N PHE A 396 11.39 -4.94 -25.77
CA PHE A 396 11.54 -6.29 -26.30
C PHE A 396 11.97 -6.27 -27.78
N THR A 397 12.82 -7.22 -28.15
CA THR A 397 13.34 -7.37 -29.52
C THR A 397 12.84 -8.63 -30.18
N ASP A 398 12.72 -9.75 -29.47
CA ASP A 398 12.24 -10.99 -30.07
C ASP A 398 11.62 -11.93 -29.04
N ILE A 399 10.96 -12.97 -29.54
CA ILE A 399 10.52 -14.14 -28.77
C ILE A 399 11.53 -15.24 -29.03
N VAL A 400 12.28 -15.64 -28.01
CA VAL A 400 13.35 -16.65 -28.16
C VAL A 400 12.89 -18.04 -27.75
N TYR A 401 11.85 -18.13 -26.91
CA TYR A 401 11.21 -19.38 -26.54
C TYR A 401 9.75 -19.13 -26.18
N GLU A 402 8.88 -20.06 -26.57
CA GLU A 402 7.45 -20.04 -26.28
C GLU A 402 6.96 -21.48 -26.13
N ASN A 403 6.23 -21.74 -25.04
CA ASN A 403 5.54 -23.01 -24.82
C ASN A 403 4.12 -22.73 -24.31
N ALA A 404 3.13 -23.08 -25.13
CA ALA A 404 1.73 -22.82 -24.83
C ALA A 404 1.18 -23.72 -23.73
N ASP A 405 1.65 -24.97 -23.64
CA ASP A 405 1.20 -25.95 -22.65
C ASP A 405 1.68 -25.58 -21.24
N LEU A 406 2.93 -25.09 -21.14
CA LEU A 406 3.51 -24.57 -19.91
C LEU A 406 3.07 -23.12 -19.59
N ASP A 407 2.44 -22.42 -20.55
CA ASP A 407 2.08 -21.00 -20.47
C ASP A 407 3.29 -20.09 -20.19
N VAL A 408 4.42 -20.38 -20.84
CA VAL A 408 5.69 -19.67 -20.67
C VAL A 408 6.16 -19.05 -21.97
N ILE A 409 6.75 -17.86 -21.85
CA ILE A 409 7.45 -17.19 -22.94
C ILE A 409 8.73 -16.53 -22.42
N ILE A 410 9.80 -16.62 -23.20
CA ILE A 410 11.07 -15.93 -22.93
C ILE A 410 11.30 -14.94 -24.07
N LEU A 411 11.49 -13.69 -23.68
CA LEU A 411 11.67 -12.54 -24.56
C LEU A 411 13.11 -12.05 -24.51
N GLN A 412 13.63 -11.57 -25.64
CA GLN A 412 14.94 -10.92 -25.69
C GLN A 412 14.80 -9.41 -25.45
N LEU A 413 15.55 -8.88 -24.48
CA LEU A 413 15.58 -7.44 -24.19
C LEU A 413 16.50 -6.69 -25.15
N SER A 414 16.14 -5.45 -25.44
CA SER A 414 17.00 -4.48 -26.13
C SER A 414 17.99 -3.89 -25.13
N GLY A 415 19.29 -4.02 -25.43
CA GLY A 415 20.33 -3.26 -24.76
C GLY A 415 20.55 -1.95 -25.50
N GLU A 416 20.16 -0.82 -24.91
CA GLU A 416 20.63 0.48 -25.41
C GLU A 416 22.13 0.62 -25.08
N HIS A 417 22.90 1.27 -25.96
CA HIS A 417 24.33 1.46 -25.74
C HIS A 417 24.57 2.14 -24.38
N ASN A 418 25.34 1.48 -23.50
CA ASN A 418 25.72 1.86 -22.13
C ASN A 418 24.74 1.53 -20.99
N LYS A 419 23.60 0.88 -21.26
CA LYS A 419 22.72 0.39 -20.19
C LYS A 419 23.13 -1.01 -19.73
N SER A 420 23.42 -1.17 -18.44
CA SER A 420 23.61 -2.50 -17.85
C SER A 420 22.25 -3.14 -17.57
N PHE A 421 22.08 -4.41 -17.96
CA PHE A 421 20.91 -5.16 -17.53
C PHE A 421 20.90 -5.39 -16.01
N PRO A 422 19.71 -5.46 -15.40
CA PRO A 422 19.59 -5.96 -14.03
C PRO A 422 20.12 -7.40 -13.92
N PRO A 423 20.54 -7.82 -12.72
CA PRO A 423 21.08 -9.16 -12.50
C PRO A 423 20.03 -10.22 -12.90
N PRO A 424 20.42 -11.30 -13.59
CA PRO A 424 19.53 -12.43 -13.83
C PRO A 424 19.37 -13.29 -12.57
N ILE A 425 18.35 -14.16 -12.57
CA ILE A 425 18.32 -15.28 -11.65
C ILE A 425 19.36 -16.29 -12.09
N SER A 426 20.33 -16.53 -11.21
CA SER A 426 21.53 -17.35 -11.44
C SER A 426 21.40 -18.78 -10.92
N MET A 427 20.30 -19.17 -10.29
CA MET A 427 20.12 -20.54 -9.82
C MET A 427 18.68 -21.00 -9.99
N ILE A 428 18.51 -22.24 -10.44
CA ILE A 428 17.22 -22.93 -10.46
C ILE A 428 17.31 -24.18 -9.60
N SER A 429 16.24 -24.48 -8.90
CA SER A 429 16.17 -25.66 -8.05
C SER A 429 14.79 -26.27 -8.03
N GLU A 430 14.76 -27.53 -7.64
CA GLU A 430 13.51 -28.22 -7.34
C GLU A 430 12.88 -27.64 -6.07
N ILE A 431 11.55 -27.70 -6.02
CA ILE A 431 10.78 -27.33 -4.85
C ILE A 431 10.49 -28.58 -3.99
N HIS A 432 10.64 -28.44 -2.68
CA HIS A 432 10.28 -29.48 -1.71
C HIS A 432 9.11 -29.02 -0.84
N LYS A 433 8.40 -29.96 -0.22
CA LYS A 433 7.22 -29.65 0.60
C LYS A 433 7.51 -28.71 1.78
N ASP A 434 8.73 -28.78 2.32
CA ASP A 434 9.17 -27.96 3.45
C ASP A 434 9.92 -26.68 3.00
N SER A 435 9.98 -26.41 1.70
CA SER A 435 10.68 -25.24 1.16
C SER A 435 9.96 -23.96 1.54
N LEU A 436 10.73 -22.98 2.04
CA LEU A 436 10.24 -21.62 2.24
C LEU A 436 10.35 -20.88 0.92
N VAL A 437 9.20 -20.73 0.24
CA VAL A 437 9.12 -20.04 -1.05
C VAL A 437 8.49 -18.67 -0.89
N TYR A 438 9.05 -17.69 -1.58
CA TYR A 438 8.61 -16.31 -1.64
C TYR A 438 8.22 -15.99 -3.08
N ILE A 439 7.08 -15.33 -3.28
CA ILE A 439 6.68 -14.84 -4.60
C ILE A 439 6.97 -13.35 -4.66
N ILE A 440 7.68 -12.90 -5.70
CA ILE A 440 7.97 -11.48 -5.93
C ILE A 440 7.20 -11.03 -7.15
N SER A 441 6.26 -10.10 -6.97
CA SER A 441 5.25 -9.76 -7.98
C SER A 441 4.85 -8.28 -8.01
N HIS A 442 4.11 -7.88 -9.06
CA HIS A 442 3.47 -6.57 -9.20
C HIS A 442 1.93 -6.71 -9.22
N PRO A 443 1.30 -7.03 -8.08
CA PRO A 443 -0.14 -7.30 -8.05
C PRO A 443 -0.94 -6.05 -8.43
N ASN A 444 -1.89 -6.19 -9.33
CA ASN A 444 -2.72 -5.13 -9.93
C ASN A 444 -1.92 -3.98 -10.56
N GLY A 445 -0.69 -4.25 -11.01
CA GLY A 445 0.22 -3.21 -11.49
C GLY A 445 0.71 -2.24 -10.41
N LEU A 446 0.58 -2.63 -9.14
CA LEU A 446 1.13 -1.90 -8.01
C LEU A 446 2.65 -2.12 -7.90
N PRO A 447 3.34 -1.31 -7.07
CA PRO A 447 4.74 -1.52 -6.75
C PRO A 447 5.06 -2.96 -6.37
N GLN A 448 6.33 -3.33 -6.54
CA GLN A 448 6.80 -4.66 -6.24
C GLN A 448 6.45 -5.06 -4.80
N MET A 449 5.88 -6.25 -4.64
CA MET A 449 5.56 -6.85 -3.36
C MET A 449 6.16 -8.25 -3.28
N SER A 450 6.49 -8.69 -2.07
CA SER A 450 6.86 -10.07 -1.79
C SER A 450 5.77 -10.74 -0.96
N ASP A 451 5.24 -11.87 -1.42
CA ASP A 451 4.40 -12.73 -0.61
C ASP A 451 5.26 -13.80 0.09
N PRO A 452 5.41 -13.74 1.42
CA PRO A 452 6.29 -14.63 2.15
C PRO A 452 5.62 -15.97 2.49
N LYS A 453 6.38 -17.06 2.31
CA LYS A 453 6.03 -18.41 2.79
C LYS A 453 4.74 -18.94 2.17
N ILE A 454 4.70 -19.02 0.85
CA ILE A 454 3.59 -19.70 0.18
C ILE A 454 3.47 -21.13 0.68
N GLN A 455 2.23 -21.61 0.81
CA GLN A 455 1.95 -22.96 1.26
C GLN A 455 1.56 -23.80 0.05
N LEU A 456 2.35 -24.84 -0.25
CA LEU A 456 1.99 -25.78 -1.31
C LEU A 456 0.64 -26.44 -1.02
N TYR A 457 -0.17 -26.54 -2.05
CA TYR A 457 -1.49 -27.16 -2.01
C TYR A 457 -1.42 -28.53 -2.65
N GLU A 458 -1.77 -29.56 -1.87
CA GLU A 458 -1.88 -30.91 -2.38
C GLU A 458 -3.27 -31.15 -2.94
N LEU A 459 -3.34 -31.38 -4.26
CA LEU A 459 -4.57 -31.67 -4.96
C LEU A 459 -5.19 -32.98 -4.45
N LYS A 460 -6.43 -32.90 -3.98
CA LYS A 460 -7.24 -34.06 -3.57
C LYS A 460 -8.04 -34.56 -4.76
N LYS A 461 -8.41 -35.84 -4.73
CA LYS A 461 -9.21 -36.47 -5.80
C LYS A 461 -10.54 -35.75 -6.06
N ASP A 462 -11.17 -35.25 -5.01
CA ASP A 462 -12.46 -34.55 -5.13
C ASP A 462 -12.32 -33.14 -5.70
N ASP A 463 -11.14 -32.52 -5.62
CA ASP A 463 -10.92 -31.14 -6.09
C ASP A 463 -11.07 -31.03 -7.61
N VAL A 464 -10.55 -32.04 -8.34
CA VAL A 464 -10.72 -32.13 -9.80
C VAL A 464 -12.19 -32.26 -10.15
N LYS A 465 -12.93 -33.11 -9.43
CA LYS A 465 -14.37 -33.27 -9.64
C LYS A 465 -15.11 -31.95 -9.35
N ASN A 466 -14.81 -31.31 -8.22
CA ASN A 466 -15.41 -30.04 -7.81
C ASN A 466 -15.13 -28.92 -8.82
N SER A 467 -13.92 -28.85 -9.38
CA SER A 467 -13.57 -27.87 -10.43
C SER A 467 -14.47 -28.03 -11.66
N LYS A 468 -14.72 -29.28 -12.08
CA LYS A 468 -15.55 -29.60 -13.25
C LYS A 468 -17.02 -29.28 -12.99
N GLU A 469 -17.52 -29.62 -11.81
CA GLU A 469 -18.90 -29.33 -11.40
C GLU A 469 -19.14 -27.82 -11.25
N TRP A 470 -18.19 -27.09 -10.67
CA TRP A 470 -18.25 -25.64 -10.53
C TRP A 470 -18.27 -24.94 -11.88
N ALA A 471 -17.32 -25.25 -12.78
CA ALA A 471 -17.28 -24.62 -14.09
C ALA A 471 -18.52 -24.96 -14.93
N ALA A 472 -19.04 -26.20 -14.85
CA ALA A 472 -20.32 -26.55 -15.45
C ALA A 472 -21.49 -25.72 -14.88
N SER A 473 -21.52 -25.46 -13.57
CA SER A 473 -22.56 -24.63 -12.93
C SER A 473 -22.53 -23.16 -13.37
N LYS A 474 -21.37 -22.67 -13.83
CA LYS A 474 -21.17 -21.30 -14.34
C LYS A 474 -21.32 -21.19 -15.85
N GLY A 475 -21.58 -22.30 -16.56
CA GLY A 475 -21.61 -22.33 -18.02
C GLY A 475 -20.23 -22.10 -18.67
N ILE A 476 -19.16 -22.32 -17.91
CA ILE A 476 -17.77 -22.23 -18.37
C ILE A 476 -17.40 -23.58 -19.00
N ASP A 477 -16.77 -23.57 -20.17
CA ASP A 477 -16.24 -24.79 -20.77
C ASP A 477 -15.01 -25.27 -19.99
N VAL A 478 -15.27 -26.23 -19.10
CA VAL A 478 -14.30 -26.91 -18.24
C VAL A 478 -13.09 -27.44 -19.01
N ARG A 479 -13.27 -27.82 -20.29
CA ARG A 479 -12.18 -28.40 -21.10
C ARG A 479 -11.06 -27.39 -21.39
N ASN A 480 -11.34 -26.10 -21.27
CA ASN A 480 -10.42 -25.03 -21.70
C ASN A 480 -9.85 -24.20 -20.54
N GLU A 481 -10.56 -24.02 -19.41
CA GLU A 481 -10.10 -23.10 -18.35
C GLU A 481 -9.42 -23.79 -17.15
N TYR A 482 -9.78 -25.04 -16.82
CA TYR A 482 -9.31 -25.71 -15.58
C TYR A 482 -8.82 -27.15 -15.79
N SER A 483 -8.72 -27.61 -17.03
CA SER A 483 -8.24 -28.96 -17.39
C SER A 483 -6.79 -29.23 -16.95
N ASP A 484 -6.00 -28.18 -16.80
CA ASP A 484 -4.58 -28.23 -16.44
C ASP A 484 -4.30 -28.33 -14.93
N ILE A 485 -5.33 -28.44 -14.08
CA ILE A 485 -5.13 -28.51 -12.63
C ILE A 485 -4.32 -29.76 -12.19
N GLU A 486 -4.33 -30.82 -13.01
CA GLU A 486 -3.58 -32.07 -12.79
C GLU A 486 -2.21 -32.09 -13.49
N ASN A 487 -1.80 -30.98 -14.12
CA ASN A 487 -0.53 -30.93 -14.85
C ASN A 487 0.67 -31.07 -13.89
N LYS A 488 1.48 -32.12 -14.07
CA LYS A 488 2.64 -32.44 -13.23
C LYS A 488 3.77 -31.41 -13.28
N ASP A 489 3.84 -30.62 -14.35
CA ASP A 489 4.83 -29.58 -14.57
C ASP A 489 4.40 -28.24 -13.93
N LYS A 490 3.20 -28.24 -13.31
CA LYS A 490 2.63 -27.13 -12.59
C LYS A 490 2.36 -27.55 -11.14
N ILE A 491 2.44 -26.60 -10.24
CA ILE A 491 2.17 -26.79 -8.81
C ILE A 491 1.11 -25.82 -8.34
N LEU A 492 0.34 -26.25 -7.34
CA LEU A 492 -0.69 -25.45 -6.69
C LEU A 492 -0.18 -24.96 -5.35
N PHE A 493 -0.55 -23.74 -4.97
CA PHE A 493 -0.17 -23.15 -3.69
C PHE A 493 -1.12 -22.03 -3.27
N HIS A 494 -1.16 -21.73 -1.98
CA HIS A 494 -1.84 -20.56 -1.47
C HIS A 494 -0.93 -19.34 -1.55
N CYS A 495 -1.46 -18.24 -2.08
CA CYS A 495 -0.76 -16.97 -2.22
C CYS A 495 -1.79 -15.83 -2.08
N ALA A 496 -1.35 -14.70 -1.52
CA ALA A 496 -2.12 -13.47 -1.39
C ALA A 496 -2.03 -12.58 -2.65
N SER A 497 -1.21 -12.96 -3.64
CA SER A 497 -1.08 -12.23 -4.91
C SER A 497 -2.40 -12.23 -5.68
N LYS A 498 -2.71 -11.10 -6.30
CA LYS A 498 -3.94 -10.89 -7.10
C LYS A 498 -3.60 -10.80 -8.59
N HIS A 499 -4.60 -10.52 -9.43
CA HIS A 499 -4.44 -10.23 -10.86
C HIS A 499 -3.25 -9.29 -11.12
N GLY A 500 -2.52 -9.46 -12.23
CA GLY A 500 -1.30 -8.69 -12.53
C GLY A 500 0.00 -9.30 -11.97
N ALA A 501 -0.09 -10.28 -11.06
CA ALA A 501 1.07 -11.04 -10.60
C ALA A 501 1.52 -12.16 -11.57
N SER A 502 0.75 -12.46 -12.63
CA SER A 502 1.11 -13.48 -13.62
C SER A 502 2.50 -13.23 -14.21
N GLY A 503 3.31 -14.29 -14.27
CA GLY A 503 4.73 -14.27 -14.60
C GLY A 503 5.67 -13.99 -13.42
N ALA A 504 5.15 -13.83 -12.20
CA ALA A 504 5.97 -13.59 -11.01
C ALA A 504 6.92 -14.73 -10.67
N LEU A 505 8.09 -14.38 -10.16
CA LEU A 505 9.12 -15.32 -9.74
C LEU A 505 8.82 -15.86 -8.34
N GLY A 506 8.84 -17.18 -8.20
CA GLY A 506 8.97 -17.84 -6.92
C GLY A 506 10.42 -18.21 -6.62
N ILE A 507 10.94 -17.74 -5.49
CA ILE A 507 12.28 -18.06 -5.01
C ILE A 507 12.23 -18.92 -3.75
N MET A 508 13.11 -19.90 -3.68
CA MET A 508 13.40 -20.64 -2.47
C MET A 508 14.61 -20.03 -1.78
N VAL A 509 14.51 -19.86 -0.46
CA VAL A 509 15.63 -19.45 0.38
C VAL A 509 16.24 -20.69 1.04
N ASP A 510 17.29 -21.26 0.46
CA ASP A 510 18.02 -22.37 1.06
C ASP A 510 18.82 -21.89 2.28
N LYS A 511 18.84 -22.69 3.34
CA LYS A 511 19.66 -22.44 4.52
C LYS A 511 21.15 -22.60 4.27
N ARG A 512 21.54 -23.28 3.21
CA ARG A 512 22.94 -23.58 2.86
C ARG A 512 23.50 -22.62 1.81
N SER A 513 22.63 -22.04 0.99
CA SER A 513 22.99 -21.06 -0.03
C SER A 513 22.78 -19.63 0.47
N ASN A 514 23.53 -18.70 -0.12
CA ASN A 514 23.37 -17.26 0.06
C ASN A 514 22.78 -16.59 -1.17
N GLU A 515 22.36 -17.38 -2.17
CA GLU A 515 21.85 -16.92 -3.45
C GLU A 515 20.35 -17.22 -3.58
N PRO A 516 19.62 -16.50 -4.44
CA PRO A 516 18.22 -16.79 -4.71
C PRO A 516 18.07 -17.95 -5.70
N HIS A 517 17.36 -19.00 -5.29
CA HIS A 517 17.04 -20.13 -6.16
C HIS A 517 15.64 -19.94 -6.75
N GLY A 518 15.54 -19.68 -8.05
CA GLY A 518 14.27 -19.71 -8.75
C GLY A 518 13.68 -21.11 -8.77
N VAL A 519 12.42 -21.27 -8.37
CA VAL A 519 11.76 -22.59 -8.31
C VAL A 519 10.49 -22.66 -9.15
N LEU A 520 9.76 -21.56 -9.28
CA LEU A 520 8.51 -21.54 -10.04
C LEU A 520 8.25 -20.17 -10.65
N MET A 521 7.34 -20.12 -11.63
CA MET A 521 6.74 -18.89 -12.12
C MET A 521 5.22 -18.94 -11.94
N LEU A 522 4.64 -17.93 -11.28
CA LEU A 522 3.19 -17.81 -11.06
C LEU A 522 2.47 -17.61 -12.40
N LEU A 523 1.38 -18.34 -12.63
CA LEU A 523 0.60 -18.27 -13.87
C LEU A 523 -0.77 -17.65 -13.63
N ARG A 524 -1.60 -18.31 -12.81
CA ARG A 524 -3.03 -17.96 -12.67
C ARG A 524 -3.63 -18.47 -11.37
N GLY A 525 -4.72 -17.83 -10.97
CA GLY A 525 -5.52 -18.22 -9.81
C GLY A 525 -6.72 -19.10 -10.18
N TYR A 526 -7.08 -19.99 -9.27
CA TYR A 526 -8.33 -20.72 -9.32
C TYR A 526 -9.39 -20.03 -8.47
N PRO A 527 -10.65 -19.96 -8.94
CA PRO A 527 -11.77 -19.53 -8.11
C PRO A 527 -11.92 -20.37 -6.84
N ASN A 528 -12.59 -19.81 -5.83
CA ASN A 528 -12.71 -20.40 -4.49
C ASN A 528 -13.58 -21.69 -4.42
N PHE A 529 -13.86 -22.34 -5.55
CA PHE A 529 -14.64 -23.57 -5.61
C PHE A 529 -14.04 -24.72 -4.80
N LEU A 530 -12.71 -24.70 -4.60
CA LEU A 530 -11.99 -25.65 -3.74
C LEU A 530 -12.42 -25.57 -2.26
N TYR A 531 -13.16 -24.53 -1.90
CA TYR A 531 -13.56 -24.19 -0.54
C TYR A 531 -15.08 -24.15 -0.35
N GLU A 532 -15.89 -24.32 -1.40
CA GLU A 532 -17.36 -24.13 -1.35
C GLU A 532 -18.07 -25.10 -0.39
N ASN A 533 -17.48 -26.27 -0.11
CA ASN A 533 -18.04 -27.28 0.79
C ASN A 533 -17.47 -27.22 2.22
N ILE A 534 -16.66 -26.23 2.54
CA ILE A 534 -16.03 -26.08 3.85
C ILE A 534 -16.66 -24.88 4.57
N SER A 535 -17.22 -25.12 5.75
CA SER A 535 -17.74 -24.06 6.61
C SER A 535 -16.57 -23.33 7.28
N PHE A 536 -16.21 -22.17 6.75
CA PHE A 536 -15.17 -21.31 7.32
C PHE A 536 -15.75 -20.35 8.36
N THR A 537 -14.97 -20.07 9.40
CA THR A 537 -15.25 -18.93 10.29
C THR A 537 -14.92 -17.63 9.56
N ASP A 538 -15.51 -16.49 9.96
CA ASP A 538 -15.27 -15.21 9.27
C ASP A 538 -13.81 -14.74 9.34
N ALA A 539 -13.01 -15.26 10.29
CA ALA A 539 -11.57 -15.04 10.37
C ALA A 539 -10.77 -15.78 9.28
N ASP A 540 -11.26 -16.93 8.79
CA ASP A 540 -10.59 -17.73 7.76
C ASP A 540 -10.82 -17.15 6.34
N LYS A 541 -11.91 -16.39 6.15
CA LYS A 541 -12.32 -15.86 4.84
C LYS A 541 -11.46 -14.69 4.35
N THR A 542 -10.75 -14.00 5.23
CA THR A 542 -10.20 -12.68 4.92
C THR A 542 -8.80 -12.69 4.32
N ASN A 543 -8.03 -13.80 4.37
CA ASN A 543 -6.63 -13.78 3.90
C ASN A 543 -6.06 -15.04 3.21
N PHE A 544 -6.82 -16.16 3.07
CA PHE A 544 -6.20 -17.46 2.71
C PHE A 544 -6.94 -18.33 1.68
N LEU A 545 -7.99 -17.82 1.03
CA LEU A 545 -8.86 -18.65 0.18
C LEU A 545 -8.63 -18.44 -1.31
N ILE A 546 -7.38 -18.39 -1.78
CA ILE A 546 -7.07 -18.41 -3.21
C ILE A 546 -5.98 -19.45 -3.45
N VAL A 547 -6.30 -20.44 -4.28
CA VAL A 547 -5.33 -21.40 -4.79
C VAL A 547 -4.81 -20.88 -6.11
N GLU A 548 -3.51 -20.68 -6.19
CA GLU A 548 -2.80 -20.24 -7.36
C GLU A 548 -2.04 -21.40 -8.00
N GLN A 549 -1.74 -21.28 -9.29
CA GLN A 549 -0.93 -22.20 -10.06
C GLN A 549 0.37 -21.52 -10.50
N GLY A 550 1.48 -22.23 -10.38
CA GLY A 550 2.74 -21.86 -11.01
C GLY A 550 3.35 -23.01 -11.79
N VAL A 551 4.10 -22.70 -12.83
CA VAL A 551 4.92 -23.68 -13.56
C VAL A 551 6.26 -23.85 -12.84
N LEU A 552 6.75 -25.09 -12.77
CA LEU A 552 8.08 -25.37 -12.23
C LEU A 552 9.14 -24.89 -13.22
N LEU A 553 10.13 -24.13 -12.74
CA LEU A 553 11.21 -23.68 -13.63
C LEU A 553 12.04 -24.85 -14.15
N SER A 554 12.24 -25.92 -13.36
CA SER A 554 12.89 -27.15 -13.84
C SER A 554 12.20 -27.73 -15.07
N SER A 555 10.86 -27.83 -15.07
CA SER A 555 10.09 -28.34 -16.22
C SER A 555 10.23 -27.45 -17.46
N VAL A 556 10.37 -26.14 -17.30
CA VAL A 556 10.62 -25.22 -18.43
C VAL A 556 12.00 -25.48 -19.03
N TYR A 557 13.01 -25.73 -18.19
CA TYR A 557 14.38 -25.99 -18.65
C TYR A 557 14.49 -27.36 -19.30
N ASP A 558 13.88 -28.39 -18.73
CA ASP A 558 13.80 -29.72 -19.33
C ASP A 558 13.15 -29.67 -20.73
N ASP A 559 12.09 -28.86 -20.90
CA ASP A 559 11.45 -28.66 -22.22
C ASP A 559 12.39 -27.96 -23.21
N MET A 560 13.14 -26.94 -22.77
CA MET A 560 14.14 -26.26 -23.60
C MET A 560 15.29 -27.19 -24.00
N GLU A 561 15.86 -27.93 -23.05
CA GLU A 561 16.96 -28.89 -23.29
C GLU A 561 16.56 -30.04 -24.21
N SER A 562 15.29 -30.46 -24.16
CA SER A 562 14.79 -31.51 -25.05
C SER A 562 14.73 -31.09 -26.54
N GLN A 563 14.87 -29.79 -26.82
CA GLN A 563 14.74 -29.21 -28.15
C GLN A 563 16.05 -28.56 -28.59
N GLU A 564 16.77 -29.22 -29.51
CA GLU A 564 18.10 -28.80 -30.00
C GLU A 564 18.19 -27.33 -30.44
N LYS A 565 17.10 -26.76 -30.98
CA LYS A 565 17.01 -25.35 -31.38
C LYS A 565 17.20 -24.33 -30.24
N TYR A 566 17.12 -24.76 -28.98
CA TYR A 566 17.25 -23.89 -27.80
C TYR A 566 18.53 -24.13 -27.01
N ASN A 567 19.46 -24.98 -27.49
CA ASN A 567 20.71 -25.27 -26.79
C ASN A 567 21.51 -23.99 -26.48
N ASP A 568 21.65 -23.08 -27.45
CA ASP A 568 22.36 -21.80 -27.22
C ASP A 568 21.68 -20.93 -26.15
N LEU A 569 20.35 -20.97 -26.06
CA LEU A 569 19.60 -20.25 -25.04
C LEU A 569 19.81 -20.88 -23.67
N VAL A 570 19.76 -22.22 -23.59
CA VAL A 570 20.03 -22.96 -22.36
C VAL A 570 21.46 -22.71 -21.88
N GLU A 571 22.45 -22.77 -22.77
CA GLU A 571 23.85 -22.47 -22.46
C GLU A 571 24.02 -21.04 -21.94
N ASP A 572 23.46 -20.02 -22.60
CA ASP A 572 23.54 -18.63 -22.12
C ASP A 572 22.89 -18.45 -20.73
N ILE A 573 21.75 -19.13 -20.51
CA ILE A 573 21.13 -19.10 -19.20
C ILE A 573 21.99 -19.82 -18.16
N ASN A 574 22.56 -20.99 -18.49
CA ASN A 574 23.42 -21.80 -17.62
C ASN A 574 24.78 -21.16 -17.34
N ASP A 575 25.40 -20.48 -18.30
CA ASP A 575 26.64 -19.75 -18.12
C ASP A 575 26.44 -18.60 -17.13
N SER A 576 25.27 -17.95 -17.19
CA SER A 576 24.84 -16.98 -16.18
C SER A 576 24.58 -17.62 -14.79
N LEU A 577 24.46 -18.96 -14.70
CA LEU A 577 24.39 -19.70 -13.43
C LEU A 577 25.77 -20.05 -12.86
N HIS A 578 26.83 -20.08 -13.67
CA HIS A 578 28.16 -20.59 -13.30
C HIS A 578 29.26 -19.54 -13.10
N ASP A 579 29.00 -18.27 -13.39
CA ASP A 579 30.00 -17.17 -13.36
C ASP A 579 30.48 -16.74 -11.94
N LEU A 580 30.19 -17.49 -10.88
CA LEU A 580 30.58 -17.16 -9.49
C LEU A 580 31.70 -18.03 -8.89
N ASP A 581 32.16 -19.10 -9.58
CA ASP A 581 33.22 -19.99 -9.06
C ASP A 581 34.66 -19.49 -9.31
N ASN A 582 34.85 -18.32 -9.94
CA ASN A 582 36.19 -17.76 -10.24
C ASN A 582 36.55 -16.50 -9.42
N ILE A 583 36.09 -16.40 -8.17
CA ILE A 583 36.73 -15.51 -7.19
C ILE A 583 37.73 -16.33 -6.38
N ASP A 584 38.92 -16.49 -6.97
CA ASP A 584 40.13 -16.95 -6.31
C ASP A 584 40.29 -16.19 -4.98
N CYS A 585 40.19 -16.90 -3.87
CA CYS A 585 40.60 -16.40 -2.56
C CYS A 585 42.11 -16.10 -2.61
N LYS A 586 42.46 -14.83 -2.78
CA LYS A 586 43.76 -14.26 -2.41
C LYS A 586 43.63 -13.26 -1.29
#